data_AF-X1P596-F1
#
_entry.id   AF-X1P596-F1
#
_cell.length_a   1.000
_cell.length_b   1.000
_cell.length_c   1.000
_cell.angle_alpha   90.00
_cell.angle_beta   90.00
_cell.angle_gamma   90.00
#
_symmetry.space_group_name_H-M   'P 1'
#
loop_
_entity.id
_entity.type
_entity.pdbx_description
1 polymer ?
#
loop_
_entity_poly.entity_id
_entity_poly.type
_entity_poly.pdbx_seq_one_letter_code
_entity_poly.pdbx_strand_id
1 'polypeptide(L)'
;MKNRSNEESKERVLKMGKEHNVESINLWFTDILGILKSFAITAQELEGALERGVGFDGSSIQGFARIDESDMVAIPDPDTFQLLPWKPRTHHAVARIFCDILRPGGEPFDGDPRYVLKGNLKRAAQMGYTFYVGPELEYFYFQDSKGTQGLDEGGYFDMTPPDVATDLRQETVLTLEEMGIGVECSHHEGAPSQHEIDMRYTEALTMADN
;
A
#
# COMPACT_ATOMS: atom_id res chain seq x y z
N MET A 1 13.70 -2.70 13.64
CA MET A 1 14.08 -4.08 13.25
C MET A 1 15.55 -4.07 12.80
N LYS A 2 16.31 -5.17 12.91
CA LYS A 2 17.67 -5.23 12.33
C LYS A 2 17.58 -4.89 10.83
N ASN A 3 18.32 -3.89 10.37
CA ASN A 3 18.41 -3.54 8.94
C ASN A 3 18.98 -4.76 8.21
N ARG A 4 18.10 -5.50 7.54
CA ARG A 4 18.48 -6.55 6.60
C ARG A 4 19.22 -5.89 5.44
N SER A 5 20.21 -6.57 4.89
CA SER A 5 20.80 -6.10 3.63
C SER A 5 19.77 -6.21 2.50
N ASN A 6 19.92 -5.41 1.46
CA ASN A 6 19.02 -5.46 0.31
C ASN A 6 18.95 -6.88 -0.31
N GLU A 7 20.09 -7.58 -0.37
CA GLU A 7 20.14 -8.95 -0.90
C GLU A 7 19.40 -9.96 -0.01
N GLU A 8 19.51 -9.85 1.31
CA GLU A 8 18.72 -10.68 2.24
C GLU A 8 17.20 -10.44 2.07
N SER A 9 16.80 -9.19 1.83
CA SER A 9 15.39 -8.85 1.59
C SER A 9 14.89 -9.40 0.24
N LYS A 10 15.71 -9.35 -0.82
CA LYS A 10 15.37 -9.97 -2.13
C LYS A 10 15.23 -11.48 -2.02
N GLU A 11 16.21 -12.18 -1.43
CA GLU A 11 16.17 -13.63 -1.23
C GLU A 11 14.92 -14.06 -0.45
N ARG A 12 14.56 -13.29 0.59
CA ARG A 12 13.33 -13.51 1.36
C ARG A 12 12.09 -13.44 0.47
N VAL A 13 11.97 -12.40 -0.35
CA VAL A 13 10.81 -12.20 -1.22
C VAL A 13 10.68 -13.32 -2.26
N LEU A 14 11.79 -13.72 -2.88
CA LEU A 14 11.81 -14.84 -3.84
C LEU A 14 11.40 -16.16 -3.17
N LYS A 15 11.87 -16.39 -1.94
CA LYS A 15 11.48 -17.55 -1.14
C LYS A 15 9.99 -17.50 -0.78
N MET A 16 9.48 -16.36 -0.30
CA MET A 16 8.07 -16.18 0.05
C MET A 16 7.16 -16.39 -1.17
N GLY A 17 7.54 -15.88 -2.34
CA GLY A 17 6.79 -16.08 -3.59
C GLY A 17 6.65 -17.55 -3.96
N LYS A 18 7.72 -18.34 -3.79
CA LYS A 18 7.70 -19.79 -4.02
C LYS A 18 6.89 -20.54 -2.97
N GLU A 19 7.10 -20.24 -1.69
CA GLU A 19 6.43 -20.92 -0.56
C GLU A 19 4.91 -20.76 -0.60
N HIS A 20 4.42 -19.60 -1.03
CA HIS A 20 2.99 -19.29 -1.09
C HIS A 20 2.37 -19.53 -2.47
N ASN A 21 3.10 -20.16 -3.40
CA ASN A 21 2.66 -20.40 -4.78
C ASN A 21 2.08 -19.14 -5.44
N VAL A 22 2.83 -18.04 -5.38
CA VAL A 22 2.43 -16.77 -6.00
C VAL A 22 2.56 -16.90 -7.51
N GLU A 23 1.50 -16.60 -8.25
CA GLU A 23 1.53 -16.59 -9.72
C GLU A 23 1.71 -15.17 -10.28
N SER A 24 1.13 -14.19 -9.61
CA SER A 24 1.11 -12.79 -10.05
C SER A 24 1.49 -11.85 -8.91
N ILE A 25 2.31 -10.84 -9.25
CA ILE A 25 2.73 -9.79 -8.33
C ILE A 25 2.30 -8.45 -8.93
N ASN A 26 1.49 -7.72 -8.18
CA ASN A 26 1.13 -6.35 -8.49
C ASN A 26 2.25 -5.42 -8.04
N LEU A 27 2.87 -4.74 -8.99
CA LEU A 27 3.78 -3.63 -8.72
C LEU A 27 2.93 -2.40 -8.44
N TRP A 28 3.06 -1.84 -7.24
CA TRP A 28 2.27 -0.71 -6.74
C TRP A 28 3.12 0.55 -6.65
N PHE A 29 2.55 1.69 -7.00
CA PHE A 29 3.16 3.01 -6.82
C PHE A 29 2.05 4.06 -6.79
N THR A 30 2.35 5.29 -6.39
CA THR A 30 1.36 6.37 -6.32
C THR A 30 1.68 7.47 -7.33
N ASP A 31 0.63 8.12 -7.83
CA ASP A 31 0.78 9.39 -8.54
C ASP A 31 0.78 10.58 -7.58
N ILE A 32 0.99 11.79 -8.10
CA ILE A 32 1.09 13.00 -7.26
C ILE A 32 -0.21 13.37 -6.54
N LEU A 33 -1.35 12.80 -6.95
CA LEU A 33 -2.66 13.01 -6.30
C LEU A 33 -2.92 11.97 -5.21
N GLY A 34 -1.95 11.07 -4.96
CA GLY A 34 -2.09 9.97 -4.00
C GLY A 34 -2.89 8.78 -4.55
N ILE A 35 -3.20 8.76 -5.86
CA ILE A 35 -3.95 7.65 -6.44
C ILE A 35 -2.99 6.47 -6.62
N LEU A 36 -3.33 5.33 -6.01
CA LEU A 36 -2.61 4.08 -6.19
C LEU A 36 -2.71 3.61 -7.65
N LYS A 37 -1.57 3.31 -8.24
CA LYS A 37 -1.40 2.76 -9.58
C LYS A 37 -0.82 1.37 -9.48
N SER A 38 -1.09 0.56 -10.49
CA SER A 38 -0.56 -0.79 -10.54
C SER A 38 -0.44 -1.33 -11.96
N PHE A 39 0.56 -2.18 -12.16
CA PHE A 39 0.58 -3.19 -13.20
C PHE A 39 1.13 -4.50 -12.62
N ALA A 40 0.95 -5.62 -13.33
CA ALA A 40 1.27 -6.94 -12.81
C ALA A 40 2.40 -7.60 -13.60
N ILE A 41 3.23 -8.37 -12.88
CA ILE A 41 4.22 -9.28 -13.45
C ILE A 41 3.92 -10.71 -13.00
N THR A 42 4.50 -11.69 -13.71
CA THR A 42 4.47 -13.09 -13.26
C THR A 42 5.57 -13.33 -12.22
N ALA A 43 5.42 -14.38 -11.42
CA ALA A 43 6.45 -14.76 -10.45
C ALA A 43 7.82 -15.11 -11.07
N GLN A 44 7.85 -15.46 -12.36
CA GLN A 44 9.09 -15.73 -13.10
C GLN A 44 9.90 -14.44 -13.35
N GLU A 45 9.22 -13.30 -13.51
CA GLU A 45 9.85 -12.01 -13.75
C GLU A 45 10.31 -11.32 -12.45
N LEU A 46 9.91 -11.82 -11.28
CA LEU A 46 10.14 -11.16 -9.99
C LEU A 46 11.62 -10.95 -9.67
N GLU A 47 12.47 -11.96 -9.95
CA GLU A 47 13.92 -11.86 -9.73
C GLU A 47 14.53 -10.74 -10.59
N GLY A 48 14.23 -10.74 -11.89
CA GLY A 48 14.66 -9.66 -12.78
C GLY A 48 14.11 -8.30 -12.37
N ALA A 49 12.85 -8.23 -11.94
CA ALA A 49 12.24 -6.98 -11.48
C ALA A 49 12.97 -6.41 -10.26
N LEU A 50 13.37 -7.24 -9.29
CA LEU A 50 14.12 -6.83 -8.09
C LEU A 50 15.55 -6.35 -8.40
N GLU A 51 16.15 -6.80 -9.50
CA GLU A 51 17.51 -6.43 -9.89
C GLU A 51 17.57 -5.17 -10.74
N ARG A 52 16.70 -5.09 -11.76
CA ARG A 52 16.79 -4.09 -12.85
C ARG A 52 15.52 -3.27 -13.02
N GLY A 53 14.48 -3.56 -12.25
CA GLY A 53 13.18 -2.91 -12.37
C GLY A 53 12.38 -3.37 -13.57
N VAL A 54 11.20 -2.77 -13.72
CA VAL A 54 10.29 -3.01 -14.85
C VAL A 54 9.95 -1.69 -15.52
N GLY A 55 10.20 -1.62 -16.82
CA GLY A 55 9.85 -0.47 -17.63
C GLY A 55 8.34 -0.32 -17.79
N PHE A 56 7.83 0.92 -17.73
CA PHE A 56 6.43 1.24 -17.99
C PHE A 56 6.28 2.63 -18.60
N ASP A 57 5.11 2.90 -19.19
CA ASP A 57 4.76 4.20 -19.77
C ASP A 57 4.20 5.16 -18.70
N GLY A 58 5.01 6.13 -18.29
CA GLY A 58 4.67 7.19 -17.34
C GLY A 58 3.80 8.31 -17.92
N SER A 59 3.59 8.39 -19.24
CA SER A 59 2.83 9.48 -19.87
C SER A 59 1.35 9.50 -19.46
N SER A 60 0.83 8.35 -19.02
CA SER A 60 -0.56 8.18 -18.57
C SER A 60 -0.74 8.42 -17.07
N ILE A 61 0.32 8.76 -16.34
CA ILE A 61 0.27 9.00 -14.90
C ILE A 61 0.16 10.51 -14.65
N GLN A 62 -0.85 10.92 -13.87
CA GLN A 62 -1.08 12.34 -13.61
C GLN A 62 0.07 12.93 -12.80
N GLY A 63 0.57 14.08 -13.26
CA GLY A 63 1.76 14.72 -12.67
C GLY A 63 3.09 14.13 -13.11
N PHE A 64 3.09 13.02 -13.85
CA PHE A 64 4.29 12.48 -14.49
C PHE A 64 4.48 13.18 -15.85
N ALA A 65 5.66 13.04 -16.43
CA ALA A 65 6.18 13.91 -17.48
C ALA A 65 5.22 14.10 -18.67
N ARG A 66 5.10 15.35 -19.12
CA ARG A 66 4.35 15.72 -20.32
C ARG A 66 5.22 15.37 -21.54
N ILE A 67 5.04 14.16 -22.06
CA ILE A 67 5.45 13.69 -23.41
C ILE A 67 6.94 13.33 -23.60
N ASP A 68 7.91 14.07 -23.02
CA ASP A 68 9.34 13.83 -23.30
C ASP A 68 10.03 12.78 -22.40
N GLU A 69 9.34 12.22 -21.40
CA GLU A 69 9.88 11.19 -20.48
C GLU A 69 8.84 10.08 -20.26
N SER A 70 8.30 9.51 -21.36
CA SER A 70 7.29 8.45 -21.29
C SER A 70 7.84 7.16 -20.68
N ASP A 71 9.10 6.81 -20.97
CA ASP A 71 9.68 5.59 -20.43
C ASP A 71 10.14 5.82 -19.00
N MET A 72 9.64 5.02 -18.06
CA MET A 72 9.98 5.08 -16.64
C MET A 72 10.26 3.67 -16.13
N VAL A 73 10.94 3.54 -15.00
CA VAL A 73 11.27 2.24 -14.40
C VAL A 73 10.69 2.15 -13.00
N ALA A 74 9.88 1.12 -12.74
CA ALA A 74 9.42 0.78 -11.41
C ALA A 74 10.38 -0.22 -10.76
N ILE A 75 10.98 0.15 -9.64
CA ILE A 75 11.92 -0.69 -8.87
C ILE A 75 11.23 -1.22 -7.62
N PRO A 76 10.91 -2.52 -7.53
CA PRO A 76 10.25 -3.08 -6.36
C PRO A 76 11.10 -2.97 -5.09
N ASP A 77 10.47 -2.51 -4.01
CA ASP A 77 11.02 -2.45 -2.67
C ASP A 77 10.71 -3.77 -1.93
N PRO A 78 11.68 -4.69 -1.76
CA PRO A 78 11.43 -6.03 -1.25
C PRO A 78 10.87 -6.05 0.18
N ASP A 79 11.07 -4.97 0.94
CA ASP A 79 10.53 -4.87 2.30
C ASP A 79 9.04 -4.59 2.36
N THR A 80 8.41 -4.32 1.21
CA THR A 80 6.97 -4.04 1.09
C THR A 80 6.17 -5.21 0.49
N PHE A 81 6.79 -6.37 0.30
CA PHE A 81 6.10 -7.54 -0.24
C PHE A 81 5.01 -8.04 0.72
N GLN A 82 3.77 -8.13 0.23
CA GLN A 82 2.64 -8.68 0.98
C GLN A 82 1.75 -9.54 0.09
N LEU A 83 1.13 -10.56 0.67
CA LEU A 83 0.09 -11.35 0.00
C LEU A 83 -1.25 -10.60 0.08
N LEU A 84 -2.08 -10.73 -0.94
CA LEU A 84 -3.43 -10.13 -0.96
C LEU A 84 -4.46 -11.15 -0.45
N PRO A 85 -5.02 -10.98 0.76
CA PRO A 85 -5.88 -11.99 1.39
C PRO A 85 -7.25 -12.16 0.70
N TRP A 86 -7.77 -11.12 0.06
CA TRP A 86 -9.03 -11.18 -0.69
C TRP A 86 -8.92 -11.90 -2.05
N LYS A 87 -7.72 -12.36 -2.44
CA LYS A 87 -7.53 -13.16 -3.64
C LYS A 87 -7.58 -14.65 -3.26
N PRO A 88 -8.36 -15.49 -3.98
CA PRO A 88 -8.50 -16.89 -3.64
C PRO A 88 -7.14 -17.60 -3.62
N ARG A 89 -6.76 -18.16 -2.46
CA ARG A 89 -5.51 -18.93 -2.31
C ARG A 89 -5.64 -20.42 -2.68
N THR A 90 -6.80 -20.84 -3.20
CA THR A 90 -7.10 -22.26 -3.45
C THR A 90 -6.21 -22.91 -4.50
N HIS A 91 -5.68 -22.12 -5.44
CA HIS A 91 -4.79 -22.61 -6.49
C HIS A 91 -3.51 -21.78 -6.65
N HIS A 92 -3.59 -20.47 -6.49
CA HIS A 92 -2.44 -19.56 -6.57
C HIS A 92 -2.64 -18.35 -5.67
N ALA A 93 -1.55 -17.78 -5.18
CA ALA A 93 -1.59 -16.51 -4.46
C ALA A 93 -1.31 -15.33 -5.40
N VAL A 94 -1.82 -14.16 -5.01
CA VAL A 94 -1.45 -12.88 -5.60
C VAL A 94 -0.76 -12.05 -4.53
N ALA A 95 0.34 -11.41 -4.88
CA ALA A 95 1.07 -10.52 -4.00
C ALA A 95 1.07 -9.08 -4.52
N ARG A 96 1.43 -8.15 -3.65
CA ARG A 96 1.80 -6.78 -4.00
C ARG A 96 3.19 -6.45 -3.51
N ILE A 97 3.82 -5.48 -4.16
CA ILE A 97 5.09 -4.88 -3.74
C ILE A 97 5.08 -3.41 -4.21
N PHE A 98 5.42 -2.48 -3.33
CA PHE A 98 5.58 -1.08 -3.73
C PHE A 98 6.85 -0.90 -4.52
N CYS A 99 6.85 0.07 -5.42
CA CYS A 99 7.98 0.43 -6.25
C CYS A 99 8.36 1.89 -6.03
N ASP A 100 9.67 2.15 -6.04
CA ASP A 100 10.19 3.48 -6.30
C ASP A 100 10.22 3.70 -7.82
N ILE A 101 9.99 4.93 -8.27
CA ILE A 101 10.02 5.27 -9.69
C ILE A 101 11.34 5.95 -10.06
N LEU A 102 11.99 5.41 -11.08
CA LEU A 102 13.23 5.94 -11.64
C LEU A 102 13.04 6.39 -13.09
N ARG A 103 13.91 7.31 -13.52
CA ARG A 103 14.09 7.72 -14.91
C ARG A 103 14.88 6.67 -15.70
N PRO A 104 14.78 6.63 -17.04
CA PRO A 104 15.68 5.83 -17.88
C PRO A 104 17.13 6.30 -17.67
N GLY A 105 17.93 5.48 -16.99
CA GLY A 105 19.27 5.84 -16.52
C GLY A 105 19.51 5.55 -15.04
N GLY A 106 18.44 5.29 -14.28
CA GLY A 106 18.52 4.85 -12.89
C GLY A 106 18.48 5.97 -11.85
N GLU A 107 18.34 7.22 -12.28
CA GLU A 107 18.14 8.34 -11.36
C GLU A 107 16.70 8.34 -10.81
N PRO A 108 16.49 8.67 -9.53
CA PRO A 108 15.15 8.83 -8.96
C PRO A 108 14.30 9.83 -9.72
N PHE A 109 13.00 9.55 -9.82
CA PHE A 109 12.04 10.49 -10.37
C PHE A 109 11.57 11.47 -9.31
N ASP A 110 11.78 12.77 -9.53
CA ASP A 110 11.42 13.81 -8.55
C ASP A 110 9.91 13.94 -8.30
N GLY A 111 9.09 13.43 -9.23
CA GLY A 111 7.64 13.39 -9.09
C GLY A 111 7.10 12.17 -8.35
N ASP A 112 7.97 11.24 -7.91
CA ASP A 112 7.57 10.10 -7.08
C ASP A 112 7.35 10.56 -5.62
N PRO A 113 6.09 10.53 -5.11
CA PRO A 113 5.80 10.95 -3.75
C PRO A 113 6.56 10.13 -2.69
N ARG A 114 6.79 8.84 -2.96
CA ARG A 114 7.51 7.93 -2.06
C ARG A 114 8.97 8.35 -1.93
N TYR A 115 9.62 8.68 -3.06
CA TYR A 115 10.99 9.20 -3.09
C TYR A 115 11.11 10.52 -2.32
N VAL A 116 10.15 11.44 -2.50
CA VAL A 116 10.12 12.72 -1.77
C VAL A 116 10.03 12.49 -0.26
N LEU A 117 9.18 11.55 0.19
CA LEU A 117 9.09 11.18 1.61
C LEU A 117 10.41 10.59 2.12
N LYS A 118 11.02 9.65 1.40
CA LYS A 118 12.35 9.08 1.74
C LYS A 118 13.41 10.18 1.93
N GLY A 119 13.43 11.18 1.04
CA GLY A 119 14.31 12.34 1.15
C GLY A 119 14.08 13.16 2.42
N ASN A 120 12.82 13.42 2.79
CA ASN A 120 12.45 14.12 4.02
C ASN A 120 12.87 13.35 5.28
N LEU A 121 12.62 12.04 5.31
CA LEU A 121 13.00 11.19 6.44
C LEU A 121 14.51 11.10 6.60
N LYS A 122 15.28 11.07 5.51
CA LYS A 122 16.74 11.15 5.55
C LYS A 122 17.23 12.45 6.19
N ARG A 123 16.61 13.59 5.87
CA ARG A 123 16.93 14.89 6.50
C ARG A 123 16.62 14.88 8.00
N ALA A 124 15.47 14.34 8.39
CA ALA A 124 15.10 14.20 9.80
C ALA A 124 16.10 13.30 10.56
N ALA A 125 16.49 12.16 9.97
CA ALA A 125 17.46 11.25 10.55
C ALA A 125 18.86 11.89 10.71
N GLN A 126 19.30 12.70 9.76
CA GLN A 126 20.55 13.47 9.86
C GLN A 126 20.55 14.49 11.01
N MET A 127 19.36 14.94 11.42
CA MET A 127 19.16 15.79 12.59
C MET A 127 18.99 14.99 13.90
N GLY A 128 19.01 13.66 13.84
CA GLY A 128 18.87 12.77 15.00
C GLY A 128 17.44 12.39 15.35
N TYR A 129 16.48 12.59 14.45
CA TYR A 129 15.06 12.27 14.67
C TYR A 129 14.62 11.02 13.91
N THR A 130 13.72 10.25 14.52
CA THR A 130 12.89 9.24 13.86
C THR A 130 11.46 9.74 13.83
N PHE A 131 10.79 9.63 12.69
CA PHE A 131 9.42 10.13 12.52
C PHE A 131 8.43 8.97 12.45
N TYR A 132 7.54 8.90 13.45
CA TYR A 132 6.45 7.93 13.53
C TYR A 132 5.13 8.62 13.18
N VAL A 133 4.25 7.90 12.51
CA VAL A 133 2.91 8.35 12.12
C VAL A 133 1.89 7.31 12.56
N GLY A 134 0.78 7.77 13.13
CA GLY A 134 -0.42 6.98 13.43
C GLY A 134 -1.63 7.73 12.90
N PRO A 135 -2.17 7.35 11.73
CA PRO A 135 -3.35 7.97 11.17
C PRO A 135 -4.64 7.41 11.79
N GLU A 136 -5.64 8.26 11.84
CA GLU A 136 -7.04 7.97 12.21
C GLU A 136 -7.83 8.08 10.90
N LEU A 137 -8.25 6.93 10.35
CA LEU A 137 -8.86 6.86 9.01
C LEU A 137 -10.37 6.83 9.12
N GLU A 138 -11.00 7.99 8.95
CA GLU A 138 -12.45 8.11 8.81
C GLU A 138 -12.93 7.83 7.38
N TYR A 139 -14.01 7.08 7.24
CA TYR A 139 -14.63 6.76 5.96
C TYR A 139 -16.14 6.49 6.10
N PHE A 140 -16.84 6.41 4.97
CA PHE A 140 -18.28 6.14 4.91
C PHE A 140 -18.57 4.83 4.17
N TYR A 141 -19.58 4.08 4.63
CA TYR A 141 -20.20 3.04 3.81
C TYR A 141 -21.46 3.56 3.13
N PHE A 142 -21.55 3.37 1.82
CA PHE A 142 -22.74 3.69 1.03
C PHE A 142 -23.36 2.42 0.44
N GLN A 143 -24.67 2.46 0.20
CA GLN A 143 -25.42 1.33 -0.36
C GLN A 143 -24.92 0.90 -1.74
N ASP A 144 -24.47 1.85 -2.55
CA ASP A 144 -23.89 1.59 -3.86
C ASP A 144 -22.93 2.72 -4.31
N SER A 145 -22.30 2.53 -5.46
CA SER A 145 -21.36 3.49 -6.05
C SER A 145 -22.01 4.67 -6.78
N LYS A 146 -23.34 4.79 -6.78
CA LYS A 146 -24.10 5.82 -7.49
C LYS A 146 -24.62 6.92 -6.58
N GLY A 147 -24.71 6.67 -5.28
CA GLY A 147 -25.25 7.62 -4.30
C GLY A 147 -24.43 7.68 -3.02
N THR A 148 -24.84 8.60 -2.15
CA THR A 148 -24.25 8.81 -0.82
C THR A 148 -25.23 8.38 0.28
N GLN A 149 -26.11 7.42 -0.02
CA GLN A 149 -27.05 6.90 0.96
C GLN A 149 -26.31 5.89 1.85
N GLY A 150 -26.27 6.16 3.16
CA GLY A 150 -25.61 5.32 4.16
C GLY A 150 -26.24 3.94 4.34
N LEU A 151 -25.51 3.04 5.00
CA LEU A 151 -26.01 1.72 5.38
C LEU A 151 -26.83 1.75 6.68
N ASP A 152 -26.59 2.75 7.51
CA ASP A 152 -27.15 2.88 8.85
C ASP A 152 -27.28 4.37 9.26
N GLU A 153 -27.85 4.59 10.45
CA GLU A 153 -28.04 5.90 11.07
C GLU A 153 -27.35 5.98 12.45
N GLY A 154 -26.28 5.20 12.65
CA GLY A 154 -25.53 5.16 13.90
C GLY A 154 -24.82 6.48 14.20
N GLY A 155 -24.46 6.68 15.46
CA GLY A 155 -23.63 7.78 15.93
C GLY A 155 -22.40 7.32 16.70
N TYR A 156 -21.72 8.28 17.34
CA TYR A 156 -20.41 8.07 17.95
C TYR A 156 -20.41 6.95 19.00
N PHE A 157 -19.57 5.93 18.78
CA PHE A 157 -19.48 4.72 19.62
C PHE A 157 -20.78 3.93 19.80
N ASP A 158 -21.79 4.16 18.97
CA ASP A 158 -23.03 3.41 19.08
C ASP A 158 -22.77 1.92 18.80
N MET A 159 -23.24 1.09 19.72
CA MET A 159 -23.45 -0.32 19.42
C MET A 159 -24.74 -0.40 18.63
N THR A 160 -24.67 -0.22 17.31
CA THR A 160 -25.81 -0.48 16.45
C THR A 160 -26.21 -1.97 16.61
N PRO A 161 -27.51 -2.32 16.56
CA PRO A 161 -27.93 -3.73 16.48
C PRO A 161 -27.11 -4.42 15.39
N PRO A 162 -26.78 -5.73 15.47
CA PRO A 162 -25.89 -6.37 14.50
C PRO A 162 -26.35 -6.05 13.08
N ASP A 163 -25.66 -5.09 12.47
CA ASP A 163 -25.96 -4.53 11.16
C ASP A 163 -24.80 -4.88 10.22
N VAL A 164 -25.05 -4.65 8.94
CA VAL A 164 -24.10 -4.96 7.88
C VAL A 164 -22.80 -4.16 8.03
N ALA A 165 -22.85 -2.93 8.57
CA ALA A 165 -21.69 -2.06 8.68
C ALA A 165 -20.69 -2.55 9.74
N THR A 166 -21.16 -3.16 10.84
CA THR A 166 -20.28 -3.75 11.86
C THR A 166 -19.52 -4.97 11.33
N ASP A 167 -20.20 -5.86 10.61
CA ASP A 167 -19.54 -7.03 10.00
C ASP A 167 -18.50 -6.60 8.95
N LEU A 168 -18.84 -5.61 8.10
CA LEU A 168 -17.92 -5.06 7.10
C LEU A 168 -16.68 -4.40 7.72
N ARG A 169 -16.87 -3.63 8.80
CA ARG A 169 -15.77 -3.01 9.53
C ARG A 169 -14.87 -4.07 10.17
N GLN A 170 -15.45 -5.10 10.77
CA GLN A 170 -14.68 -6.22 11.33
C GLN A 170 -13.93 -7.00 10.25
N GLU A 171 -14.53 -7.26 9.08
CA GLU A 171 -13.85 -7.89 7.94
C GLU A 171 -12.66 -7.04 7.46
N THR A 172 -12.83 -5.71 7.40
CA THR A 172 -11.76 -4.77 7.04
C THR A 172 -10.59 -4.87 8.02
N VAL A 173 -10.86 -4.84 9.33
CA VAL A 173 -9.83 -4.97 10.38
C VAL A 173 -9.08 -6.30 10.27
N LEU A 174 -9.81 -7.42 10.15
CA LEU A 174 -9.19 -8.75 10.02
C LEU A 174 -8.31 -8.86 8.76
N THR A 175 -8.74 -8.23 7.66
CA THR A 175 -7.99 -8.18 6.41
C THR A 175 -6.69 -7.40 6.56
N LEU A 176 -6.72 -6.25 7.24
CA LEU A 176 -5.54 -5.45 7.56
C LEU A 176 -4.55 -6.24 8.43
N GLU A 177 -5.05 -6.92 9.48
CA GLU A 177 -4.23 -7.76 10.35
C GLU A 177 -3.58 -8.93 9.60
N GLU A 178 -4.30 -9.58 8.66
CA GLU A 178 -3.72 -10.64 7.82
C GLU A 178 -2.60 -10.12 6.91
N MET A 179 -2.66 -8.85 6.52
CA MET A 179 -1.58 -8.16 5.80
C MET A 179 -0.44 -7.68 6.71
N GLY A 180 -0.56 -7.84 8.03
CA GLY A 180 0.41 -7.38 9.01
C GLY A 180 0.31 -5.89 9.33
N ILE A 181 -0.81 -5.25 9.01
CA ILE A 181 -1.11 -3.86 9.33
C ILE A 181 -1.83 -3.86 10.69
N GLY A 182 -1.21 -3.23 11.69
CA GLY A 182 -1.75 -3.20 13.04
C GLY A 182 -2.87 -2.17 13.18
N VAL A 183 -4.04 -2.61 13.64
CA VAL A 183 -5.17 -1.76 14.02
C VAL A 183 -5.19 -1.63 15.54
N GLU A 184 -5.32 -0.40 16.04
CA GLU A 184 -5.42 -0.11 17.47
C GLU A 184 -6.87 -0.15 17.94
N CYS A 185 -7.77 0.49 17.19
CA CYS A 185 -9.19 0.47 17.48
C CYS A 185 -10.02 0.72 16.21
N SER A 186 -11.32 0.43 16.29
CA SER A 186 -12.26 0.74 15.23
C SER A 186 -13.67 0.92 15.79
N HIS A 187 -14.38 1.95 15.33
CA HIS A 187 -15.70 2.30 15.85
C HIS A 187 -16.56 3.01 14.80
N HIS A 188 -17.83 3.22 15.18
CA HIS A 188 -18.72 4.15 14.50
C HIS A 188 -18.35 5.59 14.88
N GLU A 189 -18.33 6.49 13.91
CA GLU A 189 -18.04 7.91 14.13
C GLU A 189 -19.35 8.74 14.31
N GLY A 190 -19.28 10.06 14.32
CA GLY A 190 -20.37 10.95 14.69
C GLY A 190 -21.44 11.13 13.64
N ALA A 191 -21.14 10.96 12.35
CA ALA A 191 -22.14 11.04 11.28
C ALA A 191 -22.73 9.66 10.92
N PRO A 192 -23.98 9.60 10.40
CA PRO A 192 -24.58 8.37 9.92
C PRO A 192 -23.69 7.57 8.96
N SER A 193 -23.50 6.28 9.23
CA SER A 193 -22.66 5.37 8.44
C SER A 193 -21.22 5.84 8.23
N GLN A 194 -20.71 6.68 9.14
CA GLN A 194 -19.31 7.06 9.25
C GLN A 194 -18.62 6.08 10.20
N HIS A 195 -17.42 5.67 9.82
CA HIS A 195 -16.62 4.72 10.57
C HIS A 195 -15.18 5.17 10.62
N GLU A 196 -14.47 4.70 11.63
CA GLU A 196 -13.08 5.02 11.85
C GLU A 196 -12.28 3.75 12.13
N ILE A 197 -11.06 3.72 11.59
CA ILE A 197 -10.03 2.74 11.93
C ILE A 197 -8.78 3.50 12.36
N ASP A 198 -8.37 3.26 13.60
CA ASP A 198 -7.13 3.78 14.15
C ASP A 198 -5.99 2.82 13.90
N MET A 199 -4.96 3.31 13.22
CA MET A 199 -3.81 2.50 12.84
C MET A 199 -2.74 2.59 13.91
N ARG A 200 -2.19 1.45 14.33
CA ARG A 200 -1.05 1.40 15.25
C ARG A 200 0.14 2.12 14.63
N TYR A 201 0.65 3.15 15.29
CA TYR A 201 1.73 3.97 14.73
C TYR A 201 2.97 3.16 14.32
N THR A 202 3.61 3.56 13.23
CA THR A 202 4.90 3.01 12.78
C THR A 202 5.73 4.09 12.09
N GLU A 203 6.95 3.76 11.64
CA GLU A 203 7.80 4.71 10.93
C GLU A 203 7.11 5.22 9.65
N ALA A 204 7.25 6.52 9.37
CA ALA A 204 6.39 7.22 8.40
C ALA A 204 6.35 6.62 7.00
N LEU A 205 7.46 6.04 6.49
CA LEU A 205 7.47 5.40 5.18
C LEU A 205 6.62 4.12 5.18
N THR A 206 6.78 3.28 6.20
CA THR A 206 5.96 2.07 6.36
C THR A 206 4.51 2.42 6.58
N MET A 207 4.22 3.49 7.35
CA MET A 207 2.84 3.92 7.56
C MET A 207 2.20 4.46 6.29
N ALA A 208 2.95 5.14 5.41
CA ALA A 208 2.45 5.57 4.12
C ALA A 208 2.17 4.41 3.13
N ASP A 209 2.78 3.24 3.35
CA ASP A 209 2.56 2.01 2.56
C ASP A 209 1.41 1.13 3.08
N ASN A 210 0.99 1.36 4.32
CA ASN A 210 -0.11 0.64 4.95
C ASN A 210 -1.43 1.30 4.59
#